data_AF-A0A259LV36-F1
#
_entry.id   AF-A0A259LV36-F1
#
_cell.length_a   1.000
_cell.length_b   1.000
_cell.length_c   1.000
_cell.angle_alpha   90.00
_cell.angle_beta   90.00
_cell.angle_gamma   90.00
#
_symmetry.space_group_name_H-M   'P 1'
#
loop_
_entity.id
_entity.type
_entity.pdbx_description
1 polymer ?
#
loop_
_entity_poly.entity_id
_entity_poly.type
_entity_poly.pdbx_seq_one_letter_code
_entity_poly.pdbx_strand_id
1 'polypeptide(L)'
;MTQPNHYTAILAEGSAVPTLLCGHCHSILSRARIFRNTGGDHQGLQCDTIGLCSADDCGAMNCCDEAFARIDNPERLFGIAS
;
A
#
# COMPACT_ATOMS: atom_id res chain seq x y z
N MET A 1 17.71 16.59 3.48
CA MET A 1 16.47 16.28 2.74
C MET A 1 16.45 14.79 2.47
N THR A 2 15.92 14.00 3.41
CA THR A 2 15.75 12.56 3.21
C THR A 2 14.58 12.38 2.24
N GLN A 3 14.85 11.94 1.02
CA GLN A 3 13.81 11.40 0.15
C GLN A 3 13.12 10.28 0.93
N PRO A 4 11.79 10.30 1.13
CA PRO A 4 11.12 9.15 1.67
C PRO A 4 11.39 7.99 0.69
N ASN A 5 11.91 6.87 1.17
CA ASN A 5 12.05 5.70 0.31
C ASN A 5 10.65 5.17 0.01
N HIS A 6 10.10 5.57 -1.14
CA HIS A 6 8.84 5.09 -1.67
C HIS A 6 9.09 3.79 -2.44
N TYR A 7 8.25 2.79 -2.20
CA TYR A 7 8.29 1.50 -2.88
C TYR A 7 6.93 1.19 -3.52
N THR A 8 6.88 0.24 -4.44
CA THR A 8 5.60 -0.25 -4.98
C THR A 8 5.15 -1.47 -4.21
N ALA A 9 3.91 -1.47 -3.70
CA ALA A 9 3.34 -2.63 -3.03
C ALA A 9 3.18 -3.79 -4.02
N ILE A 10 3.33 -5.01 -3.52
CA ILE A 10 3.22 -6.23 -4.32
C ILE A 10 1.93 -6.96 -3.94
N LEU A 11 1.15 -7.38 -4.92
CA LEU A 11 0.03 -8.28 -4.69
C LEU A 11 0.57 -9.72 -4.52
N ALA A 12 0.31 -10.33 -3.36
CA ALA A 12 0.69 -11.70 -3.11
C ALA A 12 -0.05 -12.67 -4.04
N GLU A 13 0.69 -13.57 -4.69
CA GLU A 13 0.13 -14.58 -5.59
C GLU A 13 -0.41 -15.78 -4.81
N GLY A 14 -1.46 -16.42 -5.32
CA GLY A 14 -2.02 -17.64 -4.73
C GLY A 14 -2.77 -17.46 -3.40
N SER A 15 -2.99 -16.21 -2.95
CA SER A 15 -3.76 -15.95 -1.73
C SER A 15 -5.27 -15.93 -2.01
N ALA A 16 -6.04 -16.63 -1.17
CA ALA A 16 -7.51 -16.64 -1.22
C ALA A 16 -8.11 -15.25 -0.90
N VAL A 17 -7.36 -14.40 -0.19
CA VAL A 17 -7.72 -13.01 0.11
C VAL A 17 -6.66 -12.07 -0.47
N PRO A 18 -7.05 -10.98 -1.15
CA PRO A 18 -6.07 -10.03 -1.67
C PRO A 18 -5.18 -9.54 -0.53
N THR A 19 -3.88 -9.81 -0.64
CA THR A 19 -2.89 -9.51 0.38
C THR A 19 -1.80 -8.68 -0.26
N LEU A 20 -1.54 -7.51 0.29
CA LEU A 20 -0.50 -6.61 -0.18
C LEU A 20 0.76 -6.80 0.64
N LEU A 21 1.91 -6.82 -0.02
CA LEU A 21 3.23 -6.95 0.56
C LEU A 21 4.02 -5.64 0.35
N CYS A 22 4.88 -5.34 1.30
CA CYS A 22 5.81 -4.21 1.22
C CYS A 22 6.81 -4.46 0.08
N GLY A 23 6.99 -3.51 -0.83
CA GLY A 23 7.97 -3.59 -1.91
C GLY A 23 9.43 -3.54 -1.44
N HIS A 24 9.66 -3.22 -0.16
CA HIS A 24 11.01 -3.22 0.43
C HIS A 24 11.37 -4.55 1.09
N CYS A 25 10.56 -4.99 2.05
CA CYS A 25 10.86 -6.16 2.89
C CYS A 25 9.92 -7.36 2.67
N HIS A 26 8.96 -7.25 1.76
CA HIS A 26 7.93 -8.26 1.47
C HIS A 26 7.06 -8.68 2.66
N SER A 27 7.13 -7.98 3.80
CA SER A 27 6.19 -8.16 4.90
C SER A 27 4.79 -7.71 4.50
N ILE A 28 3.77 -8.33 5.10
CA ILE A 28 2.37 -8.00 4.84
C ILE A 28 2.10 -6.54 5.22
N LEU A 29 1.52 -5.78 4.30
CA LEU A 29 1.00 -4.46 4.58
C LEU A 29 -0.33 -4.60 5.31
N SER A 30 -0.38 -4.10 6.54
CA SER A 30 -1.61 -4.10 7.32
C SER A 30 -2.67 -3.23 6.64
N ARG A 31 -3.86 -3.79 6.46
CA ARG A 31 -5.02 -3.05 5.95
C ARG A 31 -5.35 -1.79 6.76
N ALA A 32 -5.12 -1.82 8.08
CA ALA A 32 -5.31 -0.66 8.95
C ALA A 32 -4.31 0.48 8.69
N ARG A 33 -3.29 0.23 7.88
CA ARG A 33 -2.22 1.17 7.50
C ARG A 33 -2.21 1.43 5.99
N ILE A 34 -3.31 1.15 5.30
CA ILE A 34 -3.54 1.50 3.90
C ILE A 34 -4.62 2.57 3.83
N PHE A 35 -4.36 3.66 3.12
CA PHE A 35 -5.23 4.83 3.08
C PHE A 35 -5.16 5.54 1.74
N ARG A 36 -6.26 6.22 1.37
CA ARG A 36 -6.29 7.08 0.19
C ARG A 36 -5.41 8.31 0.44
N ASN A 37 -4.54 8.59 -0.50
CA ASN A 37 -3.69 9.77 -0.52
C ASN A 37 -4.48 10.97 -1.07
N THR A 38 -5.42 11.49 -0.28
CA THR A 38 -6.28 12.63 -0.67
C THR A 38 -5.61 14.00 -0.46
N GLY A 39 -4.35 14.02 -0.02
CA GLY A 39 -3.56 15.23 0.10
C GLY A 39 -3.14 15.68 -1.29
N GLY A 40 -3.78 16.74 -1.82
CA GLY A 40 -3.50 17.27 -3.14
C GLY A 40 -2.00 17.44 -3.37
N ASP A 41 -1.49 16.88 -4.48
CA ASP A 41 -0.26 17.08 -5.28
C ASP A 41 1.03 17.64 -4.64
N HIS A 42 1.12 17.76 -3.31
CA HIS A 42 2.15 18.56 -2.65
C HIS A 42 3.48 17.83 -2.48
N GLN A 43 3.59 16.56 -2.88
CA GLN A 43 4.84 15.79 -2.81
C GLN A 43 5.23 15.04 -4.09
N GLY A 44 4.55 15.28 -5.23
CA GLY A 44 4.94 14.69 -6.52
C GLY A 44 4.85 13.17 -6.60
N LEU A 45 4.17 12.52 -5.64
CA LEU A 45 3.89 11.10 -5.67
C LEU A 45 2.56 10.90 -6.40
N GLN A 46 2.61 10.44 -7.65
CA GLN A 46 1.44 10.00 -8.40
C GLN A 46 0.97 8.65 -7.83
N CYS A 47 0.38 8.69 -6.65
CA CYS A 47 -0.17 7.52 -5.99
C CYS A 47 -1.44 7.89 -5.23
N ASP A 48 -2.57 7.30 -5.60
CA ASP A 48 -3.90 7.51 -5.02
C ASP A 48 -4.07 6.76 -3.70
N THR A 49 -3.37 5.64 -3.53
CA THR A 49 -3.45 4.79 -2.33
C THR A 49 -2.08 4.43 -1.80
N ILE A 50 -1.82 4.77 -0.55
CA ILE A 50 -0.54 4.51 0.11
C ILE A 50 -0.69 3.53 1.28
N GLY A 51 0.32 2.68 1.48
CA GLY A 51 0.42 1.72 2.55
C GLY A 51 1.70 1.91 3.37
N LEU A 52 1.59 2.00 4.69
CA LEU A 52 2.75 2.07 5.58
C LEU A 52 3.13 0.68 6.10
N CYS A 53 4.38 0.29 5.86
CA CYS A 53 4.91 -0.95 6.41
C CYS A 53 5.09 -0.82 7.93
N SER A 54 4.53 -1.78 8.67
CA SER A 54 4.62 -1.85 10.14
C SER A 54 5.63 -2.90 10.63
N ALA A 55 6.44 -3.47 9.73
CA ALA A 55 7.52 -4.37 10.13
C ALA A 55 8.59 -3.57 10.89
N ASP A 56 9.15 -4.19 11.93
CA ASP A 56 10.27 -3.65 12.68
C ASP A 56 11.39 -3.23 11.71
N ASP A 57 11.96 -2.05 11.94
CA ASP A 57 13.03 -1.42 11.14
C ASP A 57 12.73 -1.14 9.65
N CYS A 58 11.51 -1.37 9.16
CA CYS A 58 11.17 -1.06 7.76
C CYS A 58 10.65 0.37 7.58
N GLY A 59 9.50 0.69 8.18
CA GLY A 59 8.87 2.02 8.07
C GLY A 59 8.56 2.53 6.65
N ALA A 60 8.65 1.67 5.63
CA ALA A 60 8.54 2.05 4.23
C ALA A 60 7.13 2.52 3.86
N MET A 61 7.06 3.57 3.03
CA MET A 61 5.83 3.99 2.35
C MET A 61 5.72 3.25 1.02
N ASN A 62 4.57 2.64 0.78
CA ASN A 62 4.31 1.86 -0.42
C ASN A 62 3.19 2.50 -1.22
N CYS A 63 3.39 2.69 -2.52
CA CYS A 63 2.30 2.97 -3.44
C CYS A 63 1.55 1.68 -3.76
N CYS A 64 0.24 1.65 -3.53
CA CYS A 64 -0.55 0.44 -3.64
C CYS A 64 -1.33 0.34 -4.97
N ASP A 65 -1.34 1.40 -5.79
CA ASP A 65 -2.22 1.53 -6.95
C ASP A 65 -2.07 0.39 -7.96
N GLU A 66 -0.84 0.01 -8.31
CA GLU A 66 -0.58 -1.10 -9.24
C GLU A 66 -1.12 -2.43 -8.71
N ALA A 67 -0.94 -2.67 -7.41
CA ALA A 67 -1.42 -3.88 -6.77
C ALA A 67 -2.96 -3.88 -6.66
N PHE A 68 -3.58 -2.71 -6.45
CA PHE A 68 -5.03 -2.53 -6.44
C PHE A 68 -5.65 -2.70 -7.83
N ALA A 69 -5.00 -2.21 -8.90
CA ALA A 69 -5.47 -2.36 -10.27
C ALA A 69 -5.56 -3.84 -10.71
N ARG A 70 -4.80 -4.73 -10.07
CA ARG A 70 -4.83 -6.18 -10.29
C ARG A 70 -5.93 -6.92 -9.51
N ILE A 71 -6.69 -6.21 -8.67
CA ILE A 71 -7.76 -6.78 -7.85
C ILE A 71 -9.10 -6.44 -8.49
N ASP A 72 -9.86 -7.46 -8.90
CA ASP A 72 -11.19 -7.30 -9.54
C ASP A 72 -12.20 -6.47 -8.72
N ASN A 73 -12.01 -6.36 -7.39
CA ASN A 73 -12.86 -5.58 -6.49
C ASN A 73 -12.06 -4.94 -5.34
N PRO A 74 -11.40 -3.79 -5.55
CA PRO A 74 -10.54 -3.13 -4.55
C PRO A 74 -11.33 -2.68 -3.30
N GLU A 75 -12.63 -2.44 -3.42
CA GLU A 75 -13.55 -2.15 -2.30
C GLU A 75 -13.52 -3.24 -1.21
N ARG A 76 -13.26 -4.51 -1.56
CA ARG A 76 -13.13 -5.61 -0.58
C ARG A 76 -11.93 -5.46 0.36
N LEU A 77 -10.87 -4.82 -0.12
CA LEU A 77 -9.70 -4.48 0.69
C LEU A 77 -9.94 -3.30 1.61
N PHE A 78 -10.89 -2.42 1.29
CA PHE A 78 -11.24 -1.28 2.12
C PHE A 78 -12.39 -1.55 3.07
N GLY A 79 -13.30 -2.47 2.73
CA GLY A 79 -14.44 -2.94 3.54
C GLY A 79 -14.53 -2.29 4.92
N ILE A 80 -15.08 -1.08 4.90
CA ILE A 80 -15.83 -0.42 5.95
C ILE A 80 -15.21 -0.60 7.34
N ALA A 81 -14.29 0.31 7.69
CA ALA A 81 -14.28 0.77 9.08
C ALA A 81 -15.69 1.31 9.35
N SER A 82 -16.42 0.58 10.20
CA SER A 82 -17.82 0.83 10.54
C SER A 82 -18.02 2.17 11.23
#